data_AF-A0A9D7T146-F1
#
_entry.id   AF-A0A9D7T146-F1
#
_cell.length_a   1.000
_cell.length_b   1.000
_cell.length_c   1.000
_cell.angle_alpha   90.00
_cell.angle_beta   90.00
_cell.angle_gamma   90.00
#
_symmetry.space_group_name_H-M   'P 1'
#
loop_
_entity.id
_entity.type
_entity.pdbx_description
1 polymer ?
#
loop_
_entity_poly.entity_id
_entity_poly.type
_entity_poly.pdbx_seq_one_letter_code
_entity_poly.pdbx_strand_id
1 'polypeptide(L)'
;MARAPGAWAVASIYAGLILISPVACVEDLLAPGEAKPTTLLGRAIKPYVDPHKLPDHATVDKSRAIFTKMFESGAQNKESLRVLMTREELHQLRGAVMNTIRTIGLSVPANGLQALKVLESPSSYFSQTLLPLSEAPTLILYAEKESSVIADHSPTRFVLESAHLAYFPKSQHKTITNHRGSPVQHASLIFHCFNFLPSISAFYRSLKNNKSQSTLHVRRPAA
;
A
#
# COMPACT_ATOMS: atom_id res chain seq x y z
N MET A 1 20.89 -31.29 -30.28
CA MET A 1 19.93 -31.34 -29.16
C MET A 1 20.61 -30.80 -27.91
N ALA A 2 20.55 -29.49 -27.70
CA ALA A 2 21.13 -28.83 -26.53
C ALA A 2 20.07 -28.77 -25.41
N ARG A 3 20.45 -29.23 -24.21
CA ARG A 3 19.65 -29.12 -22.99
C ARG A 3 19.36 -27.63 -22.69
N ALA A 4 18.09 -27.31 -22.46
CA ALA A 4 17.68 -25.99 -21.97
C ALA A 4 18.30 -25.71 -20.59
N PRO A 5 18.91 -24.53 -20.38
CA PRO A 5 19.49 -24.17 -19.09
C PRO A 5 18.39 -23.90 -18.05
N GLY A 6 18.48 -24.66 -16.96
CA GLY A 6 17.94 -24.47 -15.62
C GLY A 6 16.82 -23.45 -15.41
N ALA A 7 15.60 -23.97 -15.17
CA ALA A 7 14.62 -23.30 -14.35
C ALA A 7 15.20 -23.14 -12.93
N TRP A 8 15.77 -21.98 -12.63
CA TRP A 8 15.92 -21.55 -11.25
C TRP A 8 14.49 -21.33 -10.74
N ALA A 9 13.94 -22.31 -10.04
CA ALA A 9 12.85 -22.05 -9.13
C ALA A 9 13.38 -21.01 -8.15
N VAL A 10 13.00 -19.75 -8.33
CA VAL A 10 13.29 -18.69 -7.37
C VAL A 10 12.47 -19.04 -6.14
N ALA A 11 13.04 -19.87 -5.26
CA ALA A 11 12.51 -20.07 -3.92
C ALA A 11 12.35 -18.66 -3.33
N SER A 12 11.10 -18.27 -3.06
CA SER A 12 10.83 -16.92 -2.57
C SER A 12 11.64 -16.69 -1.30
N ILE A 13 12.50 -15.66 -1.32
CA ILE A 13 13.36 -15.28 -0.19
C ILE A 13 12.54 -14.79 1.03
N TYR A 14 11.25 -14.55 0.85
CA TYR A 14 10.34 -14.08 1.87
C TYR A 14 9.50 -15.22 2.43
N ALA A 15 9.41 -15.31 3.75
CA ALA A 15 8.51 -16.25 4.42
C ALA A 15 7.02 -15.91 4.22
N GLY A 16 6.71 -14.67 3.84
CA GLY A 16 5.38 -14.17 3.55
C GLY A 16 5.41 -12.66 3.28
N LEU A 17 4.40 -12.15 2.60
CA LEU A 17 4.25 -10.74 2.24
C LEU A 17 2.95 -10.18 2.82
N ILE A 18 2.97 -8.93 3.29
CA ILE A 18 1.76 -8.19 3.65
C ILE A 18 1.77 -6.89 2.85
N LEU A 19 0.76 -6.70 2.02
CA LEU A 19 0.54 -5.49 1.22
C LEU A 19 -0.65 -4.75 1.83
N ILE A 20 -0.46 -3.49 2.23
CA ILE A 20 -1.50 -2.66 2.86
C ILE A 20 -1.71 -1.42 2.01
N SER A 21 -2.91 -1.28 1.45
CA SER A 21 -3.31 -0.18 0.57
C SER A 21 -2.24 0.19 -0.47
N PRO A 22 -1.68 -0.78 -1.22
CA PRO A 22 -0.55 -0.52 -2.10
C PRO A 22 -0.91 0.43 -3.26
N VAL A 23 0.04 1.31 -3.56
CA VAL A 23 0.06 2.24 -4.70
C VAL A 23 1.41 2.02 -5.37
N ALA A 24 1.42 1.63 -6.64
CA ALA A 24 2.64 1.30 -7.37
C ALA A 24 2.94 2.26 -8.52
N CYS A 25 1.97 3.04 -9.01
CA CYS A 25 2.20 3.98 -10.11
C CYS A 25 1.32 5.24 -10.00
N VAL A 26 1.60 6.25 -10.83
CA VAL A 26 0.79 7.49 -10.86
C VAL A 26 -0.66 7.21 -11.26
N GLU A 27 -0.91 6.22 -12.12
CA GLU A 27 -2.26 5.87 -12.61
C GLU A 27 -3.18 5.37 -11.49
N ASP A 28 -2.60 4.88 -10.39
CA ASP A 28 -3.37 4.51 -9.19
C ASP A 28 -4.01 5.72 -8.51
N LEU A 29 -3.48 6.91 -8.72
CA LEU A 29 -3.92 8.15 -8.08
C LEU A 29 -4.54 9.13 -9.08
N LEU A 30 -4.22 8.99 -10.37
CA LEU A 30 -4.64 9.84 -11.47
C LEU A 30 -4.97 8.97 -12.68
N ALA A 31 -6.26 8.65 -12.86
CA ALA A 31 -6.68 7.84 -14.00
C ALA A 31 -6.36 8.55 -15.33
N PRO A 32 -5.76 7.84 -16.31
CA PRO A 32 -5.52 8.39 -17.64
C PRO A 32 -6.80 8.91 -18.29
N GLY A 33 -6.73 10.08 -18.92
CA GLY A 33 -7.88 10.69 -19.60
C GLY A 33 -8.84 11.47 -18.70
N GLU A 34 -8.69 11.45 -17.36
CA GLU A 34 -9.52 12.26 -16.48
C GLU A 34 -9.11 13.75 -16.51
N ALA A 35 -10.06 14.61 -16.92
CA ALA A 35 -9.88 16.05 -16.91
C ALA A 35 -9.59 16.58 -15.48
N LYS A 36 -10.25 16.01 -14.46
CA LYS A 36 -10.10 16.38 -13.05
C LYS A 36 -10.02 15.12 -12.18
N PRO A 37 -9.02 15.02 -11.27
CA PRO A 37 -8.94 13.89 -10.36
C PRO A 37 -10.17 13.82 -9.45
N THR A 38 -10.71 12.62 -9.30
CA THR A 38 -11.86 12.32 -8.44
C THR A 38 -11.48 12.25 -6.96
N THR A 39 -10.25 11.85 -6.64
CA THR A 39 -9.79 11.64 -5.27
C THR A 39 -9.23 12.90 -4.60
N LEU A 40 -9.15 12.91 -3.26
CA LEU A 40 -8.49 14.00 -2.53
C LEU A 40 -6.98 14.02 -2.82
N LEU A 41 -6.35 12.85 -2.78
CA LEU A 41 -4.91 12.73 -3.03
C LEU A 41 -4.56 13.09 -4.48
N GLY A 42 -5.33 12.61 -5.46
CA GLY A 42 -5.16 12.96 -6.87
C GLY A 42 -5.17 14.48 -7.10
N ARG A 43 -6.09 15.21 -6.45
CA ARG A 43 -6.14 16.67 -6.53
C ARG A 43 -4.92 17.36 -5.93
N ALA A 44 -4.33 16.80 -4.88
CA ALA A 44 -3.12 17.35 -4.27
C ALA A 44 -1.87 17.07 -5.13
N ILE A 45 -1.75 15.88 -5.74
CA ILE A 45 -0.53 15.48 -6.45
C ILE A 45 -0.50 15.90 -7.92
N LYS A 46 -1.65 16.03 -8.60
CA LYS A 46 -1.74 16.35 -10.04
C LYS A 46 -0.80 17.50 -10.46
N PRO A 47 -0.76 18.63 -9.74
CA PRO A 47 0.10 19.76 -10.12
C PRO A 47 1.60 19.47 -10.07
N TYR A 48 2.03 18.42 -9.38
CA TYR A 48 3.44 18.06 -9.23
C TYR A 48 3.89 16.94 -10.17
N VAL A 49 2.92 16.25 -10.78
CA VAL A 49 3.20 15.18 -11.76
C VAL A 49 2.94 15.58 -13.21
N ASP A 50 2.13 16.62 -13.43
CA ASP A 50 1.87 17.17 -14.74
C ASP A 50 3.14 17.84 -15.29
N PRO A 51 3.73 17.33 -16.40
CA PRO A 51 4.97 17.90 -16.96
C PRO A 51 4.77 19.30 -17.54
N HIS A 52 3.53 19.72 -17.80
CA HIS A 52 3.20 21.01 -18.38
C HIS A 52 2.80 22.06 -17.34
N LYS A 53 2.77 21.70 -16.06
CA LYS A 53 2.35 22.58 -14.98
C LYS A 53 3.40 22.64 -13.88
N LEU A 54 3.89 23.85 -13.60
CA LEU A 54 4.68 24.11 -12.41
C LEU A 54 3.74 24.48 -11.24
N PRO A 55 3.93 23.89 -10.04
CA PRO A 55 3.19 24.31 -8.85
C PRO A 55 3.53 25.77 -8.51
N ASP A 56 2.50 26.55 -8.17
CA ASP A 56 2.66 27.88 -7.57
C ASP A 56 2.42 27.83 -6.05
N HIS A 57 2.60 28.96 -5.36
CA HIS A 57 2.40 29.05 -3.91
C HIS A 57 0.98 28.67 -3.48
N ALA A 58 -0.05 29.09 -4.24
CA ALA A 58 -1.44 28.76 -3.97
C ALA A 58 -1.71 27.24 -4.07
N THR A 59 -1.07 26.58 -5.03
CA THR A 59 -1.11 25.12 -5.20
C THR A 59 -0.46 24.40 -4.03
N VAL A 60 0.69 24.90 -3.56
CA VAL A 60 1.37 24.35 -2.38
C VAL A 60 0.49 24.46 -1.14
N ASP A 61 -0.09 25.62 -0.88
CA ASP A 61 -0.95 25.82 0.31
C ASP A 61 -2.22 24.97 0.26
N LYS A 62 -2.83 24.85 -0.92
CA LYS A 62 -3.96 23.94 -1.14
C LYS A 62 -3.58 22.48 -0.86
N SER A 63 -2.40 22.05 -1.33
CA SER A 63 -1.92 20.68 -1.12
C SER A 63 -1.65 20.40 0.36
N ARG A 64 -1.00 21.33 1.06
CA ARG A 64 -0.80 21.28 2.52
C ARG A 64 -2.11 21.17 3.28
N ALA A 65 -3.14 21.92 2.88
CA ALA A 65 -4.47 21.86 3.49
C ALA A 65 -5.13 20.50 3.26
N ILE A 66 -5.02 19.92 2.06
CA ILE A 66 -5.54 18.58 1.76
C ILE A 66 -4.83 17.51 2.60
N PHE A 67 -3.50 17.51 2.64
CA PHE A 67 -2.75 16.52 3.44
C PHE A 67 -3.02 16.65 4.94
N THR A 68 -3.14 17.88 5.45
CA THR A 68 -3.55 18.14 6.83
C THR A 68 -4.91 17.50 7.12
N LYS A 69 -5.90 17.76 6.25
CA LYS A 69 -7.25 17.20 6.39
C LYS A 69 -7.24 15.67 6.34
N MET A 70 -6.46 15.07 5.44
CA MET A 70 -6.34 13.61 5.33
C MET A 70 -5.76 13.00 6.61
N PHE A 71 -4.67 13.56 7.14
CA PHE A 71 -4.08 13.10 8.39
C PHE A 71 -5.04 13.24 9.57
N GLU A 72 -5.68 14.41 9.70
CA GLU A 72 -6.60 14.67 10.81
C GLU A 72 -7.83 13.78 10.76
N SER A 73 -8.35 13.47 9.56
CA SER A 73 -9.43 12.50 9.38
C SER A 73 -9.04 11.11 9.86
N GLY A 74 -7.81 10.66 9.59
CA GLY A 74 -7.30 9.39 10.13
C GLY A 74 -7.14 9.44 11.65
N ALA A 75 -6.60 10.55 12.18
CA ALA A 75 -6.33 10.74 13.60
C ALA A 75 -7.58 10.93 14.48
N GLN A 76 -8.79 10.87 13.91
CA GLN A 76 -10.04 10.91 14.68
C GLN A 76 -10.20 9.67 15.58
N ASN A 77 -9.61 8.53 15.20
CA ASN A 77 -9.66 7.32 16.02
C ASN A 77 -8.66 7.38 17.19
N LYS A 78 -9.04 8.13 18.23
CA LYS A 78 -8.23 8.35 19.43
C LYS A 78 -8.08 7.09 20.29
N GLU A 79 -8.99 6.12 20.17
CA GLU A 79 -8.96 4.90 20.98
C GLU A 79 -7.78 4.01 20.59
N SER A 80 -7.60 3.73 19.30
CA SER A 80 -6.44 3.00 18.78
C SER A 80 -5.12 3.67 19.15
N LEU A 81 -5.07 4.99 19.07
CA LEU A 81 -3.87 5.77 19.40
C LEU A 81 -3.49 5.69 20.88
N ARG A 82 -4.47 5.71 21.79
CA ARG A 82 -4.23 5.64 23.24
C ARG A 82 -3.65 4.31 23.69
N VAL A 83 -3.90 3.23 22.95
CA VAL A 83 -3.37 1.90 23.28
C VAL A 83 -1.96 1.70 22.72
N LEU A 84 -1.66 2.31 21.57
CA LEU A 84 -0.35 2.17 20.93
C LEU A 84 0.70 3.14 21.47
N MET A 85 0.28 4.32 21.92
CA MET A 85 1.20 5.44 22.19
C MET A 85 0.76 6.21 23.43
N THR A 86 1.73 6.70 24.17
CA THR A 86 1.54 7.69 25.22
C THR A 86 1.06 9.02 24.62
N ARG A 87 0.55 9.92 25.48
CA ARG A 87 0.13 11.26 25.06
C ARG A 87 1.29 12.06 24.45
N GLU A 88 2.50 11.90 24.97
CA GLU A 88 3.69 12.57 24.48
C GLU A 88 4.09 12.06 23.10
N GLU A 89 4.18 10.74 22.91
CA GLU A 89 4.46 10.12 21.61
C GLU A 89 3.42 10.49 20.56
N LEU A 90 2.14 10.57 20.93
CA LEU A 90 1.09 11.03 20.03
C LEU A 90 1.28 12.50 19.63
N HIS A 91 1.70 13.36 20.56
CA HIS A 91 2.01 14.75 20.27
C HIS A 91 3.22 14.87 19.34
N GLN A 92 4.27 14.07 19.59
CA GLN A 92 5.46 14.01 18.75
C GLN A 92 5.13 13.51 17.34
N LEU A 93 4.34 12.43 17.19
CA LEU A 93 3.88 11.91 15.90
C LEU A 93 3.10 12.98 15.13
N ARG A 94 2.12 13.62 15.77
CA ARG A 94 1.35 14.71 15.15
C ARG A 94 2.26 15.87 14.76
N GLY A 95 3.18 16.27 15.64
CA GLY A 95 4.15 17.32 15.38
C GLY A 95 5.03 17.03 14.18
N ALA A 96 5.58 15.81 14.10
CA ALA A 96 6.42 15.33 13.01
C ALA A 96 5.66 15.34 11.68
N VAL A 97 4.45 14.76 11.63
CA VAL A 97 3.65 14.73 10.39
C VAL A 97 3.29 16.14 9.94
N MET A 98 2.83 17.00 10.85
CA MET A 98 2.51 18.39 10.50
C MET A 98 3.75 19.16 10.04
N ASN A 99 4.93 18.86 10.59
CA ASN A 99 6.18 19.46 10.13
C ASN A 99 6.52 19.01 8.71
N THR A 100 6.40 17.71 8.42
CA THR A 100 6.58 17.17 7.07
C THR A 100 5.60 17.79 6.07
N ILE A 101 4.34 18.00 6.44
CA ILE A 101 3.38 18.68 5.56
C ILE A 101 3.83 20.13 5.29
N ARG A 102 4.32 20.85 6.31
CA ARG A 102 4.84 22.22 6.13
C ARG A 102 6.06 22.28 5.21
N THR A 103 6.90 21.26 5.17
CA THR A 103 8.08 21.23 4.28
C THR A 103 7.72 20.99 2.81
N ILE A 104 6.48 20.62 2.48
CA ILE A 104 5.99 20.60 1.10
C ILE A 104 6.14 22.03 0.55
N GLY A 105 7.02 22.20 -0.43
CA GLY A 105 7.30 23.49 -1.07
C GLY A 105 7.15 23.41 -2.59
N LEU A 106 7.59 24.46 -3.27
CA LEU A 106 7.66 24.47 -4.74
C LEU A 106 8.65 23.42 -5.26
N SER A 107 9.74 23.22 -4.51
CA SER A 107 10.72 22.15 -4.70
C SER A 107 10.39 20.99 -3.75
N VAL A 108 9.33 20.24 -4.03
CA VAL A 108 9.02 19.01 -3.29
C VAL A 108 10.24 18.09 -3.37
N PRO A 109 10.71 17.48 -2.26
CA PRO A 109 11.83 16.55 -2.30
C PRO A 109 11.60 15.49 -3.39
N ALA A 110 12.51 15.46 -4.35
CA ALA A 110 12.38 14.75 -5.62
C ALA A 110 12.09 13.25 -5.44
N ASN A 111 12.49 12.63 -4.33
CA ASN A 111 12.69 11.19 -4.31
C ASN A 111 11.39 10.38 -4.33
N GLY A 112 10.35 10.80 -3.59
CA GLY A 112 9.10 10.02 -3.50
C GLY A 112 8.20 10.17 -4.72
N LEU A 113 7.96 11.41 -5.16
CA LEU A 113 7.11 11.67 -6.32
C LEU A 113 7.78 11.33 -7.64
N GLN A 114 9.11 11.52 -7.75
CA GLN A 114 9.82 11.06 -8.95
C GLN A 114 9.92 9.54 -8.99
N ALA A 115 10.04 8.84 -7.85
CA ALA A 115 9.92 7.39 -7.85
C ALA A 115 8.55 6.94 -8.39
N LEU A 116 7.45 7.57 -7.94
CA LEU A 116 6.13 7.30 -8.50
C LEU A 116 6.05 7.62 -10.01
N LYS A 117 6.74 8.70 -10.42
CA LYS A 117 7.14 9.08 -11.80
C LYS A 117 7.61 7.91 -12.66
N VAL A 118 8.59 7.19 -12.12
CA VAL A 118 9.41 6.22 -12.84
C VAL A 118 8.81 4.82 -12.79
N LEU A 119 7.96 4.54 -11.80
CA LEU A 119 7.27 3.26 -11.73
C LEU A 119 6.17 3.18 -12.78
N GLU A 120 6.41 2.32 -13.77
CA GLU A 120 5.43 2.01 -14.81
C GLU A 120 4.15 1.41 -14.21
N SER A 121 3.05 1.58 -14.93
CA SER A 121 1.79 0.91 -14.62
C SER A 121 1.96 -0.61 -14.75
N PRO A 122 1.40 -1.43 -13.84
CA PRO A 122 1.34 -2.88 -14.03
C PRO A 122 0.82 -3.28 -15.40
N SER A 123 -0.09 -2.50 -15.99
CA SER A 123 -0.61 -2.74 -17.34
C SER A 123 0.45 -2.65 -18.45
N SER A 124 1.56 -1.94 -18.23
CA SER A 124 2.59 -1.67 -19.25
C SER A 124 3.69 -2.74 -19.32
N TYR A 125 4.06 -3.34 -18.19
CA TYR A 125 5.15 -4.34 -18.13
C TYR A 125 4.66 -5.76 -17.85
N PHE A 126 3.35 -5.96 -17.68
CA PHE A 126 2.82 -7.28 -17.39
C PHE A 126 2.97 -8.23 -18.57
N SER A 127 3.69 -9.33 -18.32
CA SER A 127 3.81 -10.47 -19.23
C SER A 127 3.52 -11.76 -18.45
N GLN A 128 2.81 -12.70 -19.07
CA GLN A 128 2.61 -14.04 -18.51
C GLN A 128 3.93 -14.75 -18.20
N THR A 129 5.01 -14.41 -18.91
CA THR A 129 6.36 -14.97 -18.67
C THR A 129 7.00 -14.46 -17.38
N LEU A 130 6.54 -13.34 -16.84
CA LEU A 130 7.06 -12.72 -15.61
C LEU A 130 6.22 -13.09 -14.37
N LEU A 131 5.21 -13.95 -14.53
CA LEU A 131 4.37 -14.43 -13.44
C LEU A 131 4.76 -15.83 -12.98
N PRO A 132 4.54 -16.14 -11.68
CA PRO A 132 4.06 -15.21 -10.64
C PRO A 132 5.18 -14.29 -10.13
N LEU A 133 4.80 -13.13 -9.58
CA LEU A 133 5.76 -12.20 -8.97
C LEU A 133 6.38 -12.76 -7.69
N SER A 134 5.62 -13.54 -6.94
CA SER A 134 6.13 -14.27 -5.77
C SER A 134 5.25 -15.46 -5.43
N GLU A 135 5.90 -16.56 -5.06
CA GLU A 135 5.29 -17.79 -4.54
C GLU A 135 5.10 -17.77 -3.00
N ALA A 136 5.53 -16.71 -2.33
CA ALA A 136 5.31 -16.56 -0.89
C ALA A 136 3.82 -16.40 -0.59
N PRO A 137 3.33 -16.89 0.57
CA PRO A 137 2.01 -16.51 1.05
C PRO A 137 1.91 -14.98 1.15
N THR A 138 0.80 -14.41 0.68
CA THR A 138 0.65 -12.95 0.60
C THR A 138 -0.70 -12.53 1.16
N LEU A 139 -0.72 -11.57 2.09
CA LEU A 139 -1.93 -10.95 2.58
C LEU A 139 -2.06 -9.55 1.97
N ILE A 140 -3.15 -9.29 1.26
CA ILE A 140 -3.46 -8.02 0.62
C ILE A 140 -4.63 -7.39 1.39
N LEU A 141 -4.40 -6.22 1.97
CA LEU A 141 -5.36 -5.51 2.81
C LEU A 141 -5.67 -4.14 2.19
N TYR A 142 -6.93 -3.90 1.87
CA TYR A 142 -7.45 -2.58 1.50
C TYR A 142 -8.35 -2.03 2.61
N ALA A 143 -8.37 -0.72 2.78
CA ALA A 143 -9.32 -0.05 3.66
C ALA A 143 -10.72 0.02 3.03
N GLU A 144 -11.76 0.32 3.80
CA GLU A 144 -13.10 0.49 3.23
C GLU A 144 -13.28 1.82 2.46
N LYS A 145 -12.45 2.84 2.73
CA LYS A 145 -12.48 4.15 2.05
C LYS A 145 -11.33 4.38 1.06
N GLU A 146 -10.90 3.35 0.35
CA GLU A 146 -9.86 3.48 -0.67
C GLU A 146 -10.19 4.49 -1.77
N SER A 147 -11.46 4.60 -2.19
CA SER A 147 -11.91 5.55 -3.22
C SER A 147 -11.70 7.02 -2.87
N SER A 148 -11.35 7.34 -1.61
CA SER A 148 -10.96 8.71 -1.24
C SER A 148 -9.54 9.07 -1.67
N VAL A 149 -8.72 8.06 -1.97
CA VAL A 149 -7.27 8.17 -2.22
C VAL A 149 -6.87 7.54 -3.55
N ILE A 150 -7.29 6.30 -3.78
CA ILE A 150 -7.01 5.52 -4.99
C ILE A 150 -8.10 5.79 -6.03
N ALA A 151 -7.70 6.06 -7.26
CA ALA A 151 -8.61 6.26 -8.39
C ALA A 151 -9.41 4.99 -8.70
N ASP A 152 -10.65 5.15 -9.20
CA ASP A 152 -11.55 4.03 -9.45
C ASP A 152 -10.98 3.02 -10.47
N HIS A 153 -10.19 3.50 -11.43
CA HIS A 153 -9.51 2.69 -12.45
C HIS A 153 -8.04 2.41 -12.13
N SER A 154 -7.66 2.38 -10.85
CA SER A 154 -6.30 2.04 -10.43
C SER A 154 -5.87 0.66 -10.95
N PRO A 155 -4.80 0.57 -11.76
CA PRO A 155 -4.31 -0.70 -12.28
C PRO A 155 -3.79 -1.60 -11.14
N THR A 156 -3.11 -1.05 -10.14
CA THR A 156 -2.61 -1.81 -8.99
C THR A 156 -3.75 -2.39 -8.18
N ARG A 157 -4.82 -1.60 -7.95
CA ARG A 157 -6.00 -2.08 -7.24
C ARG A 157 -6.70 -3.19 -8.01
N PHE A 158 -6.92 -3.02 -9.31
CA PHE A 158 -7.49 -4.08 -10.14
C PHE A 158 -6.68 -5.38 -10.03
N VAL A 159 -5.34 -5.28 -10.15
CA VAL A 159 -4.44 -6.42 -10.03
C VAL A 159 -4.56 -7.12 -8.68
N LEU A 160 -4.55 -6.36 -7.58
CA LEU A 160 -4.46 -6.93 -6.23
C LEU A 160 -5.81 -7.27 -5.60
N GLU A 161 -6.91 -6.77 -6.16
CA GLU A 161 -8.28 -7.09 -5.74
C GLU A 161 -8.89 -8.19 -6.62
N SER A 162 -8.72 -8.12 -7.94
CA SER A 162 -9.41 -9.00 -8.89
C SER A 162 -8.52 -10.07 -9.52
N ALA A 163 -7.24 -9.76 -9.78
CA ALA A 163 -6.33 -10.67 -10.49
C ALA A 163 -5.24 -11.28 -9.60
N HIS A 164 -5.32 -11.09 -8.27
CA HIS A 164 -4.19 -11.29 -7.36
C HIS A 164 -3.59 -12.69 -7.37
N LEU A 165 -4.39 -13.72 -7.68
CA LEU A 165 -3.93 -15.11 -7.76
C LEU A 165 -2.96 -15.35 -8.92
N ALA A 166 -3.02 -14.57 -10.00
CA ALA A 166 -2.05 -14.67 -11.10
C ALA A 166 -0.67 -14.15 -10.69
N TYR A 167 -0.63 -13.15 -9.80
CA TYR A 167 0.61 -12.49 -9.34
C TYR A 167 1.18 -13.15 -8.09
N PHE A 168 0.30 -13.61 -7.20
CA PHE A 168 0.60 -14.20 -5.91
C PHE A 168 -0.31 -15.43 -5.72
N PRO A 169 0.07 -16.62 -6.18
CA PRO A 169 -0.80 -17.80 -6.17
C PRO A 169 -1.32 -18.20 -4.78
N LYS A 170 -0.60 -17.82 -3.71
CA LYS A 170 -0.96 -18.08 -2.31
C LYS A 170 -1.48 -16.83 -1.58
N SER A 171 -2.11 -15.93 -2.32
CA SER A 171 -2.60 -14.67 -1.76
C SER A 171 -4.02 -14.74 -1.22
N GLN A 172 -4.29 -13.85 -0.26
CA GLN A 172 -5.64 -13.55 0.24
C GLN A 172 -5.85 -12.05 0.17
N HIS A 173 -6.97 -11.62 -0.41
CA HIS A 173 -7.43 -10.24 -0.40
C HIS A 173 -8.52 -10.03 0.66
N LYS A 174 -8.42 -8.93 1.42
CA LYS A 174 -9.45 -8.51 2.39
C LYS A 174 -9.62 -6.99 2.42
N THR A 175 -10.88 -6.57 2.50
CA THR A 175 -11.23 -5.20 2.89
C THR A 175 -11.36 -5.11 4.40
N ILE A 176 -10.68 -4.14 5.01
CA ILE A 176 -10.69 -3.86 6.45
C ILE A 176 -11.70 -2.75 6.72
N THR A 177 -12.70 -3.09 7.52
CA THR A 177 -13.84 -2.24 7.87
C THR A 177 -13.86 -1.91 9.36
N ASN A 178 -14.46 -0.77 9.71
CA ASN A 178 -14.76 -0.42 11.09
C ASN A 178 -16.26 -0.27 11.32
N HIS A 179 -16.88 -1.34 11.83
CA HIS A 179 -18.32 -1.35 12.08
C HIS A 179 -18.77 -0.52 13.30
N ARG A 180 -17.84 -0.07 14.15
CA ARG A 180 -18.14 0.56 15.45
C ARG A 180 -17.62 2.00 15.58
N GLY A 181 -17.16 2.61 14.49
CA GLY A 181 -16.57 3.95 14.56
C GLY A 181 -16.32 4.55 13.18
N SER A 182 -15.34 5.47 13.13
CA SER A 182 -14.96 6.12 11.87
C SER A 182 -14.48 5.08 10.84
N PRO A 183 -14.84 5.24 9.55
CA PRO A 183 -14.41 4.33 8.50
C PRO A 183 -12.89 4.25 8.38
N VAL A 184 -12.38 3.05 8.12
CA VAL A 184 -10.95 2.81 7.93
C VAL A 184 -10.48 3.56 6.68
N GLN A 185 -9.48 4.44 6.87
CA GLN A 185 -8.89 5.25 5.80
C GLN A 185 -7.70 4.51 5.14
N HIS A 186 -7.35 4.90 3.92
CA HIS A 186 -6.18 4.39 3.19
C HIS A 186 -4.90 4.39 4.05
N ALA A 187 -4.18 3.28 4.07
CA ALA A 187 -2.90 3.10 4.79
C ALA A 187 -2.90 3.55 6.26
N SER A 188 -4.07 3.58 6.92
CA SER A 188 -4.24 4.15 8.26
C SER A 188 -3.95 3.15 9.39
N LEU A 189 -2.92 2.32 9.23
CA LEU A 189 -2.60 1.20 10.13
C LEU A 189 -2.48 1.62 11.60
N ILE A 190 -1.82 2.75 11.88
CA ILE A 190 -1.65 3.29 13.24
C ILE A 190 -3.01 3.72 13.83
N PHE A 191 -3.89 4.28 13.01
CA PHE A 191 -5.18 4.81 13.45
C PHE A 191 -6.28 3.76 13.53
N HIS A 192 -6.13 2.62 12.86
CA HIS A 192 -7.13 1.54 12.85
C HIS A 192 -6.50 0.19 13.17
N CYS A 193 -5.47 0.19 14.04
CA CYS A 193 -4.67 -0.99 14.33
C CYS A 193 -5.54 -2.18 14.77
N PHE A 194 -6.57 -1.96 15.57
CA PHE A 194 -7.49 -3.02 16.01
C PHE A 194 -8.29 -3.66 14.88
N ASN A 195 -8.52 -2.95 13.77
CA ASN A 195 -9.19 -3.49 12.59
C ASN A 195 -8.22 -4.33 11.74
N PHE A 196 -6.96 -3.92 11.63
CA PHE A 196 -5.94 -4.63 10.85
C PHE A 196 -5.34 -5.85 11.60
N LEU A 197 -5.13 -5.73 12.91
CA LEU A 197 -4.44 -6.70 13.75
C LEU A 197 -5.00 -8.13 13.66
N PRO A 198 -6.33 -8.37 13.64
CA PRO A 198 -6.86 -9.72 13.52
C PRO A 198 -6.40 -10.44 12.24
N SER A 199 -6.45 -9.76 11.10
CA SER A 199 -6.02 -10.30 9.80
C SER A 199 -4.51 -10.53 9.76
N ILE A 200 -3.73 -9.56 10.22
CA ILE A 200 -2.26 -9.66 10.28
C ILE A 200 -1.83 -10.79 11.22
N SER A 201 -2.42 -10.88 12.42
CA SER A 201 -2.08 -11.90 13.41
C SER A 201 -2.47 -13.30 12.95
N ALA A 202 -3.62 -13.45 12.26
CA ALA A 202 -4.01 -14.72 11.65
C ALA A 202 -3.00 -15.17 10.60
N PHE A 203 -2.55 -14.25 9.74
CA PHE A 203 -1.55 -14.54 8.71
C PHE A 203 -0.20 -14.95 9.31
N TYR A 204 0.31 -14.23 10.31
CA TYR A 204 1.55 -14.64 10.98
C TYR A 204 1.43 -16.00 11.67
N ARG A 205 0.28 -16.30 12.29
CA ARG A 205 0.01 -17.63 12.88
C ARG A 205 0.03 -18.73 11.83
N SER A 206 -0.57 -18.52 10.65
CA SER A 206 -0.51 -19.52 9.57
C SER A 206 0.91 -19.74 9.05
N LEU A 207 1.72 -18.68 8.93
CA LEU A 207 3.12 -18.81 8.53
C LEU A 207 3.93 -19.64 9.53
N LYS A 208 3.72 -19.42 10.83
CA LYS A 208 4.40 -20.18 11.90
C LYS A 208 4.05 -21.66 11.84
N ASN A 209 2.76 -21.98 11.69
CA ASN A 209 2.28 -23.37 11.64
C ASN A 209 2.80 -24.12 10.41
N ASN A 210 2.86 -23.46 9.25
CA ASN A 210 3.35 -24.06 8.02
C ASN A 210 4.85 -24.36 8.07
N LYS A 211 5.66 -23.52 8.74
CA LYS A 211 7.09 -23.80 8.99
C LYS A 211 7.30 -25.00 9.90
N SER A 212 6.45 -25.17 10.92
CA SER A 212 6.51 -26.32 11.81
C SER A 212 6.16 -27.64 11.10
N GLN A 213 5.29 -27.61 10.10
CA GLN A 213 4.97 -28.80 9.30
C GLN A 213 6.05 -29.14 8.27
N SER A 214 6.66 -28.15 7.62
CA SER A 214 7.75 -28.39 6.65
C SER A 214 9.01 -28.96 7.32
N THR A 215 9.25 -28.64 8.60
CA THR A 215 10.39 -29.19 9.37
C THR A 215 10.16 -30.62 9.88
N LEU A 216 8.91 -31.05 10.04
CA LEU A 216 8.56 -32.42 10.42
C LEU A 216 8.69 -33.41 9.25
N HIS A 217 8.57 -32.97 8.00
CA HIS A 217 8.74 -33.83 6.81
C HIS A 217 10.18 -34.08 6.37
N VAL A 218 11.16 -33.36 6.92
CA VAL A 218 12.60 -33.50 6.55
C VAL A 218 13.35 -34.50 7.45
N ARG A 219 12.71 -35.05 8.50
CA ARG A 219 13.32 -36.03 9.41
C ARG A 219 12.72 -37.43 9.28
N ARG A 220 13.01 -38.11 8.17
CA ARG A 220 13.14 -39.58 8.14
C ARG A 220 14.26 -39.96 7.18
N PRO A 221 15.48 -40.24 7.66
CA PRO A 221 16.37 -41.12 6.92
C PRO A 221 15.78 -42.53 6.99
N ALA A 222 15.66 -43.18 5.83
CA ALA A 222 15.38 -44.60 5.76
C ALA A 222 16.51 -45.35 6.49
N ALA A 223 16.12 -46.27 7.36
CA ALA A 223 17.01 -47.26 7.96
C ALA A 223 17.40 -48.32 6.93
#